data_AF-A0A291DVY4-F1
#
_entry.id   AF-A0A291DVY4-F1
#
_cell.length_a   1.000
_cell.length_b   1.000
_cell.length_c   1.000
_cell.angle_alpha   90.00
_cell.angle_beta   90.00
_cell.angle_gamma   90.00
#
_symmetry.space_group_name_H-M   'P 1'
#
loop_
_entity.id
_entity.type
_entity.pdbx_description
1 polymer ?
#
loop_
_entity_poly.entity_id
_entity_poly.type
_entity_poly.pdbx_seq_one_letter_code
_entity_poly.pdbx_strand_id
1 'polypeptide(L)'
;MMNMISIIYFILALILYGFAYLKSKDLLNPLGIGILLWYLACSLANFDLLFDYKLQEELSLQTNVCMLLSGLCFVLPICFSYRKNALSLIGYQKIHYGKAYNFFFNLIVIASIIAFLYRFQHLIFAPALFSGASNDLKSTVPDALPGVNYIDLFTPYAAILALIEIKYSLNLSKKRFVILFCYILFSIISSLVYKVSRGEFLIFGLAYLYIYLATKRNKINFKKMLFILVFVLLFFAVGAMRLSDESRVSTQFGSGVLNSILSQIYTYIAINFQNLNALINSNSELTYVWGGLKFLLKPFFTYEYDTNQVGLSDYSVGFFNAKTFIYYFYNDLSYVGIIIYPLIIGIVVQLIYNSMCRDVKYLTLTASLMKAVVFMFFGNYFFGELVLIFPYLLIFFFLTMMKTINIRVDK
;
A
#
# COMPACT_ATOMS: atom_id res chain seq x y z
N MET A 1 4.69 -33.01 6.42
CA MET A 1 6.14 -32.85 6.20
C MET A 1 6.29 -31.46 5.58
N MET A 2 6.83 -30.46 6.27
CA MET A 2 6.90 -29.09 5.75
C MET A 2 7.75 -29.05 4.47
N ASN A 3 7.20 -28.54 3.37
CA ASN A 3 7.95 -28.24 2.15
C ASN A 3 9.21 -27.43 2.50
N MET A 4 10.38 -27.94 2.11
CA MET A 4 11.66 -27.27 2.36
C MET A 4 11.66 -25.83 1.80
N ILE A 5 10.89 -25.58 0.75
CA ILE A 5 10.76 -24.27 0.10
C ILE A 5 10.14 -23.22 1.04
N SER A 6 9.08 -23.56 1.78
CA SER A 6 8.43 -22.63 2.73
C SER A 6 9.40 -22.19 3.83
N ILE A 7 10.15 -23.14 4.39
CA ILE A 7 11.19 -22.88 5.41
C ILE A 7 12.29 -21.96 4.84
N ILE A 8 12.73 -22.21 3.61
CA ILE A 8 13.74 -21.39 2.95
C ILE A 8 13.27 -19.93 2.85
N TYR A 9 12.03 -19.68 2.39
CA TYR A 9 11.50 -18.32 2.33
C TYR A 9 11.37 -17.67 3.71
N PHE A 10 10.92 -18.40 4.73
CA PHE A 10 10.84 -17.88 6.09
C PHE A 10 12.21 -17.43 6.60
N ILE A 11 13.23 -18.27 6.42
CA ILE A 11 14.61 -17.95 6.81
C ILE A 11 15.14 -16.76 6.00
N LEU A 12 14.91 -16.72 4.68
CA LEU A 12 15.30 -15.60 3.81
C LEU A 12 14.66 -14.28 4.25
N ALA A 13 13.39 -14.31 4.66
CA ALA A 13 12.68 -13.13 5.16
C ALA A 13 13.40 -12.53 6.37
N LEU A 14 13.80 -13.37 7.34
CA LEU A 14 14.52 -12.95 8.54
C LEU A 14 15.94 -12.47 8.24
N ILE A 15 16.68 -13.21 7.41
CA ILE A 15 18.07 -12.88 7.05
C ILE A 15 18.13 -11.54 6.30
N LEU A 16 17.29 -11.35 5.29
CA LEU A 16 17.31 -10.12 4.47
C LEU A 16 16.77 -8.91 5.23
N TYR A 17 15.76 -9.10 6.09
CA TYR A 17 15.33 -8.05 7.02
C TYR A 17 16.44 -7.67 8.00
N GLY A 18 17.11 -8.67 8.59
CA GLY A 18 18.25 -8.47 9.47
C GLY A 18 19.40 -7.73 8.77
N PHE A 19 19.72 -8.11 7.53
CA PHE A 19 20.70 -7.42 6.70
C PHE A 19 20.31 -5.96 6.43
N ALA A 20 19.04 -5.72 6.06
CA ALA A 20 18.52 -4.38 5.84
C ALA A 20 18.65 -3.51 7.10
N TYR A 21 18.31 -4.06 8.27
CA TYR A 21 18.51 -3.40 9.56
C TYR A 21 20.00 -3.14 9.87
N LEU A 22 20.90 -4.09 9.60
CA LEU A 22 22.33 -3.91 9.84
C LEU A 22 22.93 -2.81 8.96
N LYS A 23 22.43 -2.66 7.73
CA LYS A 23 22.87 -1.61 6.78
C LYS A 23 22.28 -0.24 7.11
N SER A 24 20.98 -0.15 7.38
CA SER A 24 20.29 1.13 7.62
C SER A 24 20.34 1.59 9.08
N LYS A 25 20.50 0.67 10.03
CA LYS A 25 20.27 0.85 11.49
C LYS A 25 18.84 1.31 11.81
N ASP A 26 17.89 0.98 10.93
CA ASP A 26 16.49 1.36 11.04
C ASP A 26 15.58 0.14 10.83
N LEU A 27 14.78 -0.18 11.85
CA LEU A 27 13.79 -1.26 11.80
C LEU A 27 12.61 -0.90 10.89
N LEU A 28 12.39 0.39 10.63
CA LEU A 28 11.33 0.92 9.80
C LEU A 28 11.82 1.25 8.38
N ASN A 29 12.97 0.72 7.96
CA ASN A 29 13.39 0.88 6.58
C ASN A 29 12.33 0.24 5.66
N PRO A 30 11.75 0.99 4.68
CA PRO A 30 10.68 0.48 3.84
C PRO A 30 11.07 -0.76 3.03
N LEU A 31 12.29 -0.82 2.47
CA LEU A 31 12.75 -2.02 1.75
C LEU A 31 12.83 -3.23 2.67
N GLY A 32 13.31 -3.03 3.90
CA GLY A 32 13.35 -4.05 4.93
C GLY A 32 11.94 -4.59 5.26
N ILE A 33 10.98 -3.70 5.54
CA ILE A 33 9.59 -4.10 5.81
C ILE A 33 9.00 -4.86 4.62
N GLY A 34 9.19 -4.33 3.40
CA GLY A 34 8.66 -4.93 2.18
C GLY A 34 9.22 -6.34 1.94
N ILE A 35 10.54 -6.53 2.06
CA ILE A 35 11.16 -7.84 1.81
C ILE A 35 10.76 -8.89 2.85
N LEU A 36 10.60 -8.47 4.11
CA LEU A 36 10.12 -9.34 5.19
C LEU A 36 8.72 -9.86 4.84
N LEU A 37 7.79 -8.97 4.51
CA LEU A 37 6.40 -9.34 4.24
C LEU A 37 6.25 -10.11 2.92
N TRP A 38 7.03 -9.77 1.89
CA TRP A 38 7.06 -10.51 0.64
C TRP A 38 7.44 -11.98 0.85
N TYR A 39 8.57 -12.25 1.51
CA TYR A 39 9.00 -13.63 1.71
C TYR A 39 8.21 -14.37 2.78
N LEU A 40 7.63 -13.69 3.78
CA LEU A 40 6.64 -14.32 4.65
C LEU A 40 5.38 -14.75 3.86
N ALA A 41 4.90 -13.94 2.92
CA ALA A 41 3.80 -14.33 2.04
C ALA A 41 4.20 -15.49 1.11
N CYS A 42 5.42 -15.48 0.55
CA CYS A 42 5.96 -16.58 -0.24
C CYS A 42 6.05 -17.89 0.56
N SER A 43 6.47 -17.79 1.83
CA SER A 43 6.54 -18.90 2.78
C SER A 43 5.15 -19.47 3.06
N LEU A 44 4.16 -18.62 3.29
CA LEU A 44 2.77 -19.04 3.52
C LEU A 44 2.13 -19.67 2.29
N ALA A 45 2.42 -19.16 1.08
CA ALA A 45 1.89 -19.73 -0.17
C ALA A 45 2.40 -21.16 -0.43
N ASN A 46 3.64 -21.47 -0.02
CA ASN A 46 4.26 -22.80 -0.17
C ASN A 46 4.07 -23.71 1.07
N PHE A 47 3.19 -23.36 2.00
CA PHE A 47 3.06 -24.11 3.25
C PHE A 47 2.00 -25.22 3.14
N ASP A 48 2.45 -26.48 3.06
CA ASP A 48 1.61 -27.64 2.75
C ASP A 48 0.42 -27.84 3.69
N LEU A 49 0.54 -27.50 4.98
CA LEU A 49 -0.56 -27.70 5.94
C LEU A 49 -1.74 -26.74 5.69
N LEU A 50 -1.50 -25.62 5.02
CA LEU A 50 -2.55 -24.68 4.64
C LEU A 50 -3.01 -24.92 3.20
N PHE A 51 -2.30 -25.75 2.43
CA PHE A 51 -2.60 -26.04 1.03
C PHE A 51 -4.04 -26.53 0.84
N ASP A 52 -4.76 -25.92 -0.09
CA ASP A 52 -6.07 -26.38 -0.53
C ASP A 52 -6.05 -26.52 -2.05
N TYR A 53 -6.18 -27.76 -2.52
CA TYR A 53 -6.25 -28.12 -3.93
C TYR A 53 -7.41 -27.45 -4.67
N LYS A 54 -8.44 -26.98 -3.95
CA LYS A 54 -9.56 -26.24 -4.55
C LYS A 54 -9.24 -24.75 -4.75
N LEU A 55 -8.15 -24.23 -4.19
CA LEU A 55 -7.77 -22.80 -4.26
C LEU A 55 -6.46 -22.58 -5.03
N GLN A 56 -5.48 -23.43 -4.83
CA GLN A 56 -4.18 -23.31 -5.47
C GLN A 56 -3.63 -24.69 -5.85
N GLU A 57 -2.87 -24.72 -6.92
CA GLU A 57 -2.04 -25.87 -7.29
C GLU A 57 -0.66 -25.71 -6.66
N GLU A 58 0.14 -26.78 -6.69
CA GLU A 58 1.54 -26.66 -6.30
C GLU A 58 2.25 -25.63 -7.19
N LEU A 59 2.90 -24.66 -6.56
CA LEU A 59 3.60 -23.59 -7.28
C LEU A 59 4.79 -24.17 -8.02
N SER A 60 4.87 -23.92 -9.33
CA SER A 60 5.95 -24.45 -10.15
C SER A 60 7.31 -23.93 -9.72
N LEU A 61 8.38 -24.66 -10.05
CA LEU A 61 9.75 -24.20 -9.78
C LEU A 61 10.02 -22.83 -10.41
N GLN A 62 9.48 -22.59 -11.61
CA GLN A 62 9.58 -21.33 -12.34
C GLN A 62 8.94 -20.18 -11.56
N THR A 63 7.75 -20.40 -11.00
CA THR A 63 7.07 -19.44 -10.13
C THR A 63 7.90 -19.12 -8.88
N ASN A 64 8.47 -20.14 -8.25
CA ASN A 64 9.34 -19.95 -7.09
C ASN A 64 10.64 -19.18 -7.45
N VAL A 65 11.26 -19.45 -8.59
CA VAL A 65 12.39 -18.65 -9.09
C VAL A 65 11.98 -17.19 -9.29
N CYS A 66 10.79 -16.93 -9.84
CA CYS A 66 10.28 -15.58 -10.02
C CYS A 66 10.07 -14.84 -8.69
N MET A 67 9.51 -15.53 -7.69
CA MET A 67 9.30 -15.01 -6.34
C MET A 67 10.61 -14.68 -5.64
N LEU A 68 11.62 -15.55 -5.80
CA LEU A 68 12.95 -15.36 -5.24
C LEU A 68 13.66 -14.15 -5.88
N LEU A 69 13.79 -14.13 -7.21
CA LEU A 69 14.55 -13.10 -7.92
C LEU A 69 13.95 -11.70 -7.74
N SER A 70 12.62 -11.58 -7.80
CA SER A 70 11.93 -10.30 -7.61
C SER A 70 12.18 -9.70 -6.24
N GLY A 71 12.11 -10.52 -5.18
CA GLY A 71 12.42 -10.08 -3.81
C GLY A 71 13.88 -9.63 -3.66
N LEU A 72 14.84 -10.41 -4.18
CA LEU A 72 16.26 -10.06 -4.13
C LEU A 72 16.54 -8.74 -4.86
N CYS A 73 15.96 -8.57 -6.05
CA CYS A 73 16.13 -7.35 -6.85
C CYS A 73 15.48 -6.14 -6.18
N PHE A 74 14.31 -6.31 -5.55
CA PHE A 74 13.65 -5.24 -4.79
C PHE A 74 14.49 -4.75 -3.60
N VAL A 75 15.14 -5.66 -2.86
CA VAL A 75 15.91 -5.28 -1.67
C VAL A 75 17.35 -4.86 -1.98
N LEU A 76 17.93 -5.28 -3.11
CA LEU A 76 19.32 -5.00 -3.50
C LEU A 76 19.75 -3.52 -3.32
N PRO A 77 18.91 -2.52 -3.63
CA PRO A 77 19.26 -1.10 -3.46
C PRO A 77 19.54 -0.68 -2.00
N ILE A 78 19.19 -1.49 -1.00
CA ILE A 78 19.54 -1.27 0.42
C ILE A 78 21.05 -1.09 0.63
N CYS A 79 21.88 -1.62 -0.27
CA CYS A 79 23.33 -1.42 -0.27
C CYS A 79 23.73 0.05 -0.40
N PHE A 80 22.87 0.89 -0.99
CA PHE A 80 23.04 2.35 -1.10
C PHE A 80 22.40 3.12 0.07
N SER A 81 21.98 2.43 1.14
CA SER A 81 21.40 3.08 2.30
C SER A 81 22.43 3.92 3.05
N TYR A 82 22.07 5.16 3.35
CA TYR A 82 22.91 6.03 4.16
C TYR A 82 23.02 5.51 5.59
N ARG A 83 24.24 5.18 6.05
CA ARG A 83 24.54 4.87 7.45
C ARG A 83 24.57 6.14 8.29
N LYS A 84 23.40 6.65 8.69
CA LYS A 84 23.29 7.62 9.79
C LYS A 84 22.03 7.31 10.60
N ASN A 85 22.03 7.67 11.89
CA ASN A 85 20.82 7.75 12.71
C ASN A 85 19.91 8.86 12.16
N ALA A 86 19.41 8.70 10.95
CA ALA A 86 18.65 9.71 10.22
C ALA A 86 17.37 10.12 10.94
N LEU A 87 16.74 9.16 11.63
CA LEU A 87 15.59 9.39 12.49
C LEU A 87 15.87 10.37 13.64
N SER A 88 17.14 10.50 14.06
CA SER A 88 17.50 11.51 15.07
C SER A 88 17.47 12.93 14.51
N LEU A 89 17.75 13.13 13.22
CA LEU A 89 17.75 14.45 12.58
C LEU A 89 16.33 14.94 12.27
N ILE A 90 15.44 14.03 11.89
CA ILE A 90 14.02 14.30 11.61
C ILE A 90 13.32 15.01 12.79
N GLY A 91 13.67 14.65 14.03
CA GLY A 91 13.09 15.27 15.23
C GLY A 91 13.42 16.76 15.41
N TYR A 92 14.49 17.26 14.77
CA TYR A 92 14.96 18.65 14.89
C TYR A 92 14.59 19.51 13.69
N GLN A 93 13.84 18.98 12.74
CA GLN A 93 13.39 19.70 11.55
C GLN A 93 11.94 20.12 11.68
N LYS A 94 11.63 21.32 11.19
CA LYS A 94 10.27 21.81 10.95
C LYS A 94 10.09 22.19 9.50
N ILE A 95 8.84 22.29 9.09
CA ILE A 95 8.44 22.61 7.73
C ILE A 95 7.71 23.95 7.76
N HIS A 96 8.11 24.85 6.87
CA HIS A 96 7.39 26.04 6.53
C HIS A 96 6.45 25.77 5.35
N TYR A 97 5.17 26.04 5.57
CA TYR A 97 4.10 25.87 4.59
C TYR A 97 3.74 27.22 3.97
N GLY A 98 4.16 27.43 2.73
CA GLY A 98 3.96 28.69 2.02
C GLY A 98 2.49 28.96 1.63
N LYS A 99 2.21 30.17 1.13
CA LYS A 99 0.86 30.56 0.66
C LYS A 99 0.34 29.65 -0.46
N ALA A 100 1.21 29.30 -1.41
CA ALA A 100 0.85 28.40 -2.52
C ALA A 100 0.40 27.03 -2.01
N TYR A 101 1.17 26.42 -1.10
CA TYR A 101 0.80 25.15 -0.46
C TYR A 101 -0.58 25.27 0.21
N ASN A 102 -0.79 26.30 1.02
CA ASN A 102 -2.06 26.49 1.73
C ASN A 102 -3.25 26.65 0.76
N PHE A 103 -3.06 27.39 -0.34
CA PHE A 103 -4.07 27.56 -1.37
C PHE A 103 -4.47 26.22 -2.02
N PHE A 104 -3.50 25.48 -2.56
CA PHE A 104 -3.75 24.20 -3.23
C PHE A 104 -4.30 23.15 -2.26
N PHE A 105 -3.78 23.10 -1.03
CA PHE A 105 -4.29 22.17 -0.03
C PHE A 105 -5.74 22.47 0.33
N ASN A 106 -6.09 23.74 0.54
CA ASN A 106 -7.48 24.12 0.82
C ASN A 106 -8.42 23.82 -0.34
N LEU A 107 -7.96 24.02 -1.58
CA LEU A 107 -8.72 23.66 -2.77
C LEU A 107 -9.03 22.16 -2.78
N ILE A 108 -8.05 21.30 -2.45
CA ILE A 108 -8.26 19.86 -2.33
C ILE A 108 -9.23 19.51 -1.20
N VAL A 109 -9.13 20.16 -0.04
CA VAL A 109 -10.06 19.94 1.07
C VAL A 109 -11.49 20.24 0.64
N ILE A 110 -11.72 21.41 0.03
CA ILE A 110 -13.04 21.83 -0.46
C ILE A 110 -13.54 20.84 -1.53
N ALA A 111 -12.69 20.52 -2.51
CA ALA A 111 -13.04 19.59 -3.58
C ALA A 111 -13.38 18.19 -3.05
N SER A 112 -12.66 17.70 -2.02
CA SER A 112 -12.94 16.40 -1.37
C SER A 112 -14.30 16.40 -0.68
N ILE A 113 -14.65 17.49 -0.01
CA ILE A 113 -15.94 17.63 0.66
C ILE A 113 -17.08 17.69 -0.37
N ILE A 114 -16.92 18.48 -1.44
CA ILE A 114 -17.92 18.57 -2.52
C ILE A 114 -18.10 17.22 -3.21
N ALA A 115 -17.01 16.54 -3.56
CA ALA A 115 -17.03 15.20 -4.16
C ALA A 115 -17.78 14.19 -3.28
N PHE A 116 -17.47 14.20 -1.98
CA PHE A 116 -18.15 13.36 -1.00
C PHE A 116 -19.64 13.67 -0.89
N LEU A 117 -20.02 14.94 -0.73
CA LEU A 117 -21.41 15.34 -0.58
C LEU A 117 -22.23 14.98 -1.82
N TYR A 118 -21.66 15.16 -3.01
CA TYR A 118 -22.33 14.83 -4.26
C TYR A 118 -22.48 13.31 -4.44
N ARG A 119 -21.43 12.54 -4.14
CA ARG A 119 -21.46 11.07 -4.22
C ARG A 119 -22.43 10.44 -3.21
N PHE A 120 -22.45 10.94 -1.98
CA PHE A 120 -23.23 10.37 -0.88
C PHE A 120 -24.52 11.15 -0.58
N GLN A 121 -24.98 12.02 -1.49
CA GLN A 121 -26.12 12.93 -1.26
C GLN A 121 -27.38 12.24 -0.71
N HIS A 122 -27.67 11.01 -1.17
CA HIS A 122 -28.83 10.24 -0.73
C HIS A 122 -28.59 9.37 0.52
N LEU A 123 -27.33 9.27 0.97
CA LEU A 123 -26.89 8.39 2.06
C LEU A 123 -26.25 9.17 3.22
N ILE A 124 -26.33 10.51 3.22
CA ILE A 124 -25.70 11.35 4.27
C ILE A 124 -26.17 10.93 5.67
N PHE A 125 -27.46 10.69 5.84
CA PHE A 125 -28.08 10.29 7.12
C PHE A 125 -28.20 8.78 7.32
N ALA A 126 -27.85 7.99 6.30
CA ALA A 126 -27.92 6.53 6.32
C ALA A 126 -26.65 5.96 5.66
N PRO A 127 -25.48 6.11 6.32
CA PRO A 127 -24.22 5.67 5.73
C PRO A 127 -24.17 4.14 5.58
N ALA A 128 -23.35 3.68 4.65
CA ALA A 128 -23.23 2.26 4.30
C ALA A 128 -23.03 1.34 5.51
N LEU A 129 -22.18 1.72 6.47
CA LEU A 129 -21.93 0.92 7.67
C LEU A 129 -23.20 0.66 8.52
N PHE A 130 -24.18 1.55 8.48
CA PHE A 130 -25.42 1.45 9.24
C PHE A 130 -26.62 1.03 8.38
N SER A 131 -26.42 0.80 7.07
CA SER A 131 -27.50 0.56 6.12
C SER A 131 -27.84 -0.92 5.90
N GLY A 132 -27.23 -1.87 6.61
CA GLY A 132 -27.60 -3.29 6.52
C GLY A 132 -26.81 -4.21 7.44
N ALA A 133 -27.49 -5.08 8.18
CA ALA A 133 -26.89 -6.02 9.13
C ALA A 133 -26.60 -7.42 8.52
N SER A 134 -26.87 -7.64 7.22
CA SER A 134 -26.82 -8.98 6.62
C SER A 134 -26.38 -9.06 5.15
N ASN A 135 -26.05 -7.94 4.49
CA ASN A 135 -25.71 -7.91 3.06
C ASN A 135 -24.31 -7.31 2.83
N ASP A 136 -23.64 -7.73 1.75
CA ASP A 136 -22.34 -7.19 1.31
C ASP A 136 -22.36 -5.65 1.31
N LEU A 137 -21.74 -5.03 2.33
CA LEU A 137 -21.73 -3.57 2.49
C LEU A 137 -21.04 -2.85 1.32
N LYS A 138 -20.34 -3.57 0.44
CA LYS A 138 -19.79 -2.98 -0.78
C LYS A 138 -20.90 -2.56 -1.75
N SER A 139 -22.01 -3.29 -1.82
CA SER A 139 -23.10 -3.00 -2.76
C SER A 139 -23.93 -1.78 -2.36
N THR A 140 -23.80 -1.32 -1.11
CA THR A 140 -24.49 -0.12 -0.60
C THR A 140 -23.70 1.16 -0.83
N VAL A 141 -22.45 1.07 -1.32
CA VAL A 141 -21.60 2.21 -1.62
C VAL A 141 -21.91 2.73 -3.03
N PRO A 142 -22.32 4.00 -3.20
CA PRO A 142 -22.55 4.59 -4.52
C PRO A 142 -21.28 4.55 -5.38
N ASP A 143 -21.46 4.38 -6.68
CA ASP A 143 -20.37 4.37 -7.64
C ASP A 143 -19.57 5.67 -7.61
N ALA A 144 -18.27 5.55 -7.91
CA ALA A 144 -17.40 6.71 -8.01
C ALA A 144 -17.70 7.47 -9.31
N LEU A 145 -17.82 8.79 -9.21
CA LEU A 145 -18.11 9.63 -10.36
C LEU A 145 -16.86 9.77 -11.26
N PRO A 146 -17.00 9.59 -12.59
CA PRO A 146 -15.90 9.78 -13.52
C PRO A 146 -15.25 11.17 -13.36
N GLY A 147 -13.92 11.24 -13.41
CA GLY A 147 -13.14 12.47 -13.21
C GLY A 147 -13.02 12.90 -11.74
N VAL A 148 -14.14 12.97 -11.01
CA VAL A 148 -14.16 13.33 -9.58
C VAL A 148 -13.52 12.25 -8.70
N ASN A 149 -13.54 10.99 -9.16
CA ASN A 149 -12.92 9.86 -8.47
C ASN A 149 -11.44 10.12 -8.10
N TYR A 150 -10.69 10.90 -8.87
CA TYR A 150 -9.29 11.21 -8.53
C TYR A 150 -9.16 12.02 -7.23
N ILE A 151 -10.12 12.91 -6.94
CA ILE A 151 -10.16 13.66 -5.67
C ILE A 151 -10.53 12.71 -4.52
N ASP A 152 -11.51 11.83 -4.73
CA ASP A 152 -11.90 10.80 -3.77
C ASP A 152 -10.72 9.87 -3.42
N LEU A 153 -9.96 9.45 -4.43
CA LEU A 153 -8.77 8.61 -4.30
C LEU A 153 -7.64 9.33 -3.56
N PHE A 154 -7.51 10.65 -3.75
CA PHE A 154 -6.47 11.45 -3.10
C PHE A 154 -6.80 11.81 -1.65
N THR A 155 -8.07 11.78 -1.25
CA THR A 155 -8.53 12.13 0.11
C THR A 155 -7.69 11.49 1.24
N PRO A 156 -7.45 10.16 1.28
CA PRO A 156 -6.61 9.56 2.32
C PRO A 156 -5.14 10.04 2.29
N TYR A 157 -4.61 10.38 1.11
CA TYR A 157 -3.25 10.92 0.97
C TYR A 157 -3.15 12.38 1.43
N ALA A 158 -4.18 13.19 1.15
CA ALA A 158 -4.29 14.54 1.67
C ALA A 158 -4.41 14.56 3.20
N ALA A 159 -5.03 13.55 3.82
CA ALA A 159 -5.04 13.40 5.28
C ALA A 159 -3.63 13.13 5.85
N ILE A 160 -2.75 12.44 5.12
CA ILE A 160 -1.33 12.27 5.49
C ILE A 160 -0.60 13.62 5.46
N LEU A 161 -0.84 14.45 4.43
CA LEU A 161 -0.30 15.82 4.36
C LEU A 161 -0.76 16.66 5.57
N ALA A 162 -2.04 16.59 5.92
CA ALA A 162 -2.60 17.28 7.08
C ALA A 162 -1.92 16.85 8.39
N LEU A 163 -1.69 15.54 8.55
CA LEU A 163 -1.01 14.99 9.72
C LEU A 163 0.44 15.48 9.83
N ILE A 164 1.17 15.48 8.72
CA ILE A 164 2.55 15.98 8.68
C ILE A 164 2.59 17.47 9.01
N GLU A 165 1.66 18.26 8.47
CA GLU A 165 1.55 19.69 8.78
C GLU A 165 1.26 19.95 10.26
N ILE A 166 0.32 19.24 10.87
CA ILE A 166 0.06 19.37 12.32
C ILE A 166 1.34 19.11 13.14
N LYS A 167 2.12 18.10 12.75
CA LYS A 167 3.25 17.62 13.54
C LYS A 167 4.52 18.45 13.35
N TYR A 168 4.78 18.87 12.11
CA TYR A 168 6.04 19.46 11.70
C TYR A 168 5.95 20.92 11.27
N SER A 169 4.76 21.54 11.27
CA SER A 169 4.67 22.98 11.00
C SER A 169 5.48 23.79 12.01
N LEU A 170 6.23 24.76 11.47
CA LEU A 170 6.92 25.77 12.26
C LEU A 170 5.92 26.70 12.96
N ASN A 171 4.94 27.18 12.20
CA ASN A 171 3.96 28.18 12.63
C ASN A 171 2.55 27.67 12.31
N LEU A 172 1.93 26.98 13.26
CA LEU A 172 0.56 26.47 13.10
C LEU A 172 -0.42 27.34 13.89
N SER A 173 -1.31 28.04 13.18
CA SER A 173 -2.39 28.78 13.82
C SER A 173 -3.47 27.83 14.35
N LYS A 174 -4.18 28.22 15.41
CA LYS A 174 -5.29 27.42 15.97
C LYS A 174 -6.37 27.12 14.92
N LYS A 175 -6.71 28.11 14.07
CA LYS A 175 -7.68 27.94 12.97
C LYS A 175 -7.22 26.88 11.97
N ARG A 176 -5.94 26.92 11.57
CA ARG A 176 -5.37 25.93 10.65
C ARG A 176 -5.36 24.54 11.28
N PHE A 177 -4.95 24.43 12.54
CA PHE A 177 -5.00 23.16 13.27
C PHE A 177 -6.40 22.52 13.24
N VAL A 178 -7.45 23.31 13.52
CA VAL A 178 -8.84 22.81 13.49
C VAL A 178 -9.22 22.31 12.09
N ILE A 179 -8.92 23.08 11.03
CA ILE A 179 -9.21 22.66 9.65
C ILE A 179 -8.54 21.32 9.32
N LEU A 180 -7.24 21.19 9.63
CA LEU A 180 -6.48 19.97 9.36
C LEU A 180 -7.01 18.78 10.16
N PHE A 181 -7.32 18.99 11.44
CA PHE A 181 -7.85 17.95 12.31
C PHE A 181 -9.24 17.49 11.86
N CYS A 182 -10.14 18.42 11.54
CA CYS A 182 -11.45 18.11 10.97
C CYS A 182 -11.33 17.35 9.65
N TYR A 183 -10.36 17.70 8.80
CA TYR A 183 -10.15 16.98 7.54
C TYR A 183 -9.63 15.55 7.75
N ILE A 184 -8.75 15.33 8.73
CA ILE A 184 -8.31 13.98 9.12
C ILE A 184 -9.50 13.15 9.61
N LEU A 185 -10.35 13.71 10.49
CA LEU A 185 -11.55 13.04 10.95
C LEU A 185 -12.52 12.73 9.80
N PHE A 186 -12.73 13.70 8.90
CA PHE A 186 -13.53 13.52 7.69
C PHE A 186 -13.01 12.35 6.84
N SER A 187 -11.70 12.27 6.60
CA SER A 187 -11.11 11.16 5.83
C SER A 187 -11.32 9.80 6.51
N ILE A 188 -11.17 9.73 7.84
CA ILE A 188 -11.41 8.49 8.59
C ILE A 188 -12.88 8.07 8.50
N ILE A 189 -13.81 9.01 8.73
CA ILE A 189 -15.25 8.75 8.67
C ILE A 189 -15.66 8.36 7.25
N SER A 190 -15.20 9.09 6.23
CA SER A 190 -15.49 8.78 4.83
C SER A 190 -15.03 7.37 4.46
N SER A 191 -13.80 6.99 4.79
CA SER A 191 -13.27 5.67 4.44
C SER A 191 -13.89 4.53 5.26
N LEU A 192 -14.14 4.70 6.57
CA LEU A 192 -14.63 3.62 7.44
C LEU A 192 -16.15 3.50 7.47
N VAL A 193 -16.87 4.61 7.52
CA VAL A 193 -18.32 4.65 7.76
C VAL A 193 -19.11 4.69 6.45
N TYR A 194 -18.66 5.49 5.48
CA TYR A 194 -19.39 5.68 4.22
C TYR A 194 -18.94 4.74 3.10
N LYS A 195 -17.63 4.56 2.92
CA LYS A 195 -17.08 3.71 1.85
C LYS A 195 -16.80 2.28 2.32
N VAL A 196 -16.70 2.04 3.63
CA VAL A 196 -16.29 0.77 4.24
C VAL A 196 -15.02 0.20 3.55
N SER A 197 -14.08 1.09 3.25
CA SER A 197 -12.92 0.80 2.40
C SER A 197 -11.68 0.49 3.21
N ARG A 198 -11.46 -0.80 3.47
CA ARG A 198 -10.19 -1.30 4.05
C ARG A 198 -8.95 -0.80 3.30
N GLY A 199 -9.04 -0.70 1.96
CA GLY A 199 -7.94 -0.29 1.11
C GLY A 199 -7.55 1.18 1.27
N GLU A 200 -8.53 2.07 1.49
CA GLU A 200 -8.27 3.48 1.79
C GLU A 200 -7.80 3.65 3.25
N PHE A 201 -8.40 2.92 4.19
CA PHE A 201 -7.97 2.94 5.58
C PHE A 201 -6.51 2.50 5.75
N LEU A 202 -6.05 1.50 4.99
CA LEU A 202 -4.66 1.07 4.98
C LEU A 202 -3.70 2.18 4.54
N ILE A 203 -4.08 3.02 3.57
CA ILE A 203 -3.24 4.13 3.09
C ILE A 203 -2.95 5.07 4.25
N PHE A 204 -4.00 5.59 4.88
CA PHE A 204 -3.86 6.55 5.97
C PHE A 204 -3.27 5.91 7.24
N GLY A 205 -3.75 4.72 7.62
CA GLY A 205 -3.38 4.09 8.88
C GLY A 205 -1.94 3.56 8.92
N LEU A 206 -1.46 2.94 7.83
CA LEU A 206 -0.04 2.57 7.73
C LEU A 206 0.86 3.80 7.69
N ALA A 207 0.46 4.85 6.97
CA ALA A 207 1.20 6.10 6.95
C ALA A 207 1.28 6.76 8.34
N TYR A 208 0.16 6.83 9.06
CA TYR A 208 0.13 7.34 10.43
C TYR A 208 1.03 6.51 11.35
N LEU A 209 0.94 5.17 11.30
CA LEU A 209 1.79 4.26 12.08
C LEU A 209 3.27 4.51 11.79
N TYR A 210 3.62 4.61 10.51
CA TYR A 210 4.99 4.89 10.09
C TYR A 210 5.50 6.22 10.66
N ILE A 211 4.74 7.30 10.47
CA ILE A 211 5.07 8.64 10.99
C ILE A 211 5.16 8.65 12.51
N TYR A 212 4.27 7.93 13.19
CA TYR A 212 4.28 7.83 14.65
C TYR A 212 5.53 7.13 15.17
N LEU A 213 5.89 5.99 14.57
CA LEU A 213 7.04 5.20 14.97
C LEU A 213 8.37 5.86 14.59
N ALA A 214 8.47 6.46 13.40
CA ALA A 214 9.69 7.12 12.91
C ALA A 214 10.16 8.29 13.79
N THR A 215 9.23 8.97 14.47
CA THR A 215 9.56 10.19 15.24
C THR A 215 10.07 10.00 16.64
N LYS A 216 9.89 8.81 17.23
CA LYS A 216 10.31 8.56 18.61
C LYS A 216 11.33 7.44 18.57
N ARG A 217 12.62 7.79 18.81
CA ARG A 217 13.79 6.89 18.99
C ARG A 217 13.31 5.45 19.20
N ASN A 218 13.72 4.54 18.29
CA ASN A 218 13.34 3.14 18.01
C ASN A 218 12.90 2.18 19.16
N LYS A 219 12.73 2.64 20.40
CA LYS A 219 12.06 1.92 21.47
C LYS A 219 10.55 1.91 21.21
N ILE A 220 10.04 0.74 20.82
CA ILE A 220 8.63 0.40 20.88
C ILE A 220 8.28 0.29 22.37
N ASN A 221 7.34 1.10 22.85
CA ASN A 221 6.84 1.05 24.22
C ASN A 221 5.42 0.48 24.23
N PHE A 222 4.89 0.15 25.40
CA PHE A 222 3.56 -0.44 25.55
C PHE A 222 2.46 0.38 24.86
N LYS A 223 2.50 1.72 24.95
CA LYS A 223 1.55 2.61 24.26
C LYS A 223 1.59 2.46 22.74
N LYS A 224 2.80 2.37 22.16
CA LYS A 224 2.98 2.11 20.72
C LYS A 224 2.43 0.74 20.32
N MET A 225 2.67 -0.29 21.13
CA MET A 225 2.13 -1.64 20.87
C MET A 225 0.60 -1.67 20.93
N LEU A 226 0.00 -1.05 21.93
CA LEU A 226 -1.45 -0.95 22.05
C LEU A 226 -2.06 -0.25 20.84
N PHE A 227 -1.43 0.83 20.37
CA PHE A 227 -1.91 1.53 19.17
C PHE A 227 -1.80 0.67 17.90
N ILE A 228 -0.69 -0.05 17.72
CA ILE A 228 -0.54 -1.02 16.61
C ILE A 228 -1.64 -2.08 16.70
N LEU A 229 -1.89 -2.60 17.90
CA LEU A 229 -2.94 -3.60 18.13
C LEU A 229 -4.32 -3.05 17.76
N VAL A 230 -4.68 -1.84 18.20
CA VAL A 230 -5.95 -1.20 17.83
C VAL A 230 -6.08 -1.03 16.32
N PHE A 231 -5.02 -0.60 15.63
CA PHE A 231 -5.02 -0.50 14.17
C PHE A 231 -5.26 -1.86 13.50
N VAL A 232 -4.57 -2.91 13.96
CA VAL A 232 -4.71 -4.28 13.44
C VAL A 232 -6.14 -4.80 13.68
N LEU A 233 -6.69 -4.58 14.87
CA LEU A 233 -8.07 -4.97 15.21
C LEU A 233 -9.10 -4.25 14.33
N LEU A 234 -8.97 -2.93 14.14
CA LEU A 234 -9.86 -2.17 13.26
C LEU A 234 -9.76 -2.64 11.81
N PHE A 235 -8.55 -2.93 11.32
CA PHE A 235 -8.34 -3.47 9.98
C PHE A 235 -9.09 -4.80 9.78
N PHE A 236 -8.97 -5.73 10.74
CA PHE A 236 -9.68 -7.01 10.67
C PHE A 236 -11.19 -6.87 10.86
N ALA A 237 -11.65 -5.99 11.75
CA ALA A 237 -13.08 -5.73 11.96
C ALA A 237 -13.76 -5.22 10.68
N VAL A 238 -13.14 -4.25 9.99
CA VAL A 238 -13.64 -3.75 8.69
C VAL A 238 -13.57 -4.84 7.62
N GLY A 239 -12.55 -5.70 7.65
CA GLY A 239 -12.43 -6.85 6.75
C GLY A 239 -13.57 -7.86 6.91
N ALA A 240 -13.94 -8.18 8.16
CA ALA A 240 -15.04 -9.06 8.48
C ALA A 240 -16.41 -8.46 8.09
N MET A 241 -16.62 -7.16 8.34
CA MET A 241 -17.89 -6.49 8.02
C MET A 241 -18.16 -6.33 6.52
N ARG A 242 -17.12 -6.39 5.67
CA ARG A 242 -17.25 -6.09 4.24
C ARG A 242 -17.55 -7.31 3.37
N LEU A 243 -17.17 -8.51 3.80
CA LEU A 243 -17.38 -9.73 3.02
C LEU A 243 -18.58 -10.48 3.60
N SER A 244 -19.41 -11.06 2.73
CA SER A 244 -20.49 -11.93 3.20
C SER A 244 -19.90 -13.10 3.98
N ASP A 245 -20.60 -13.54 5.03
CA ASP A 245 -20.22 -14.70 5.83
C ASP A 245 -20.21 -16.01 5.00
N GLU A 246 -20.90 -16.00 3.86
CA GLU A 246 -20.94 -17.09 2.89
C GLU A 246 -19.79 -17.02 1.85
N SER A 247 -19.04 -15.92 1.81
CA SER A 247 -17.94 -15.77 0.86
C SER A 247 -16.87 -16.82 1.13
N ARG A 248 -16.43 -17.50 0.07
CA ARG A 248 -15.35 -18.48 0.15
C ARG A 248 -14.02 -17.88 0.64
N VAL A 249 -13.83 -16.57 0.51
CA VAL A 249 -12.69 -15.84 1.11
C VAL A 249 -12.71 -15.93 2.64
N SER A 250 -13.90 -16.00 3.24
CA SER A 250 -14.13 -15.93 4.68
C SER A 250 -14.41 -17.28 5.34
N THR A 251 -14.59 -18.35 4.56
CA THR A 251 -15.04 -19.67 5.08
C THR A 251 -14.04 -20.80 4.86
N GLN A 252 -12.85 -20.50 4.32
CA GLN A 252 -11.84 -21.50 3.97
C GLN A 252 -11.46 -22.43 5.13
N PHE A 253 -11.32 -21.90 6.35
CA PHE A 253 -11.02 -22.67 7.55
C PHE A 253 -12.26 -22.95 8.42
N GLY A 254 -13.46 -22.88 7.83
CA GLY A 254 -14.73 -23.09 8.52
C GLY A 254 -15.32 -21.81 9.13
N SER A 255 -16.36 -21.97 9.94
CA SER A 255 -17.08 -20.86 10.57
C SER A 255 -16.34 -20.29 11.79
N GLY A 256 -16.66 -19.04 12.13
CA GLY A 256 -16.09 -18.32 13.28
C GLY A 256 -15.17 -17.17 12.89
N VAL A 257 -15.09 -16.16 13.77
CA VAL A 257 -14.38 -14.89 13.48
C VAL A 257 -12.89 -15.09 13.20
N LEU A 258 -12.21 -15.91 14.01
CA LEU A 258 -10.78 -16.20 13.83
C LEU A 258 -10.51 -16.97 12.53
N ASN A 259 -11.33 -17.97 12.24
CA ASN A 259 -11.25 -18.75 11.00
C ASN A 259 -11.49 -17.86 9.79
N SER A 260 -12.44 -16.92 9.86
CA SER A 260 -12.69 -15.94 8.80
C SER A 260 -11.50 -15.01 8.56
N ILE A 261 -10.89 -14.49 9.62
CA ILE A 261 -9.69 -13.64 9.50
C ILE A 261 -8.52 -14.42 8.86
N LEU A 262 -8.25 -15.63 9.33
CA LEU A 262 -7.20 -16.48 8.78
C LEU A 262 -7.50 -16.89 7.33
N SER A 263 -8.75 -17.20 7.02
CA SER A 263 -9.22 -17.54 5.68
C SER A 263 -8.97 -16.38 4.72
N GLN A 264 -9.28 -15.15 5.14
CA GLN A 264 -9.01 -13.98 4.33
C GLN A 264 -7.51 -13.87 4.05
N ILE A 265 -6.67 -13.81 5.09
CA ILE A 265 -5.21 -13.64 4.93
C ILE A 265 -4.64 -14.69 3.98
N TYR A 266 -4.97 -15.96 4.22
CA TYR A 266 -4.45 -17.06 3.42
C TYR A 266 -4.98 -17.04 1.98
N THR A 267 -6.29 -16.89 1.78
CA THR A 267 -6.92 -16.89 0.45
C THR A 267 -6.37 -15.77 -0.43
N TYR A 268 -6.14 -14.58 0.15
CA TYR A 268 -5.52 -13.46 -0.55
C TYR A 268 -4.08 -13.76 -0.99
N ILE A 269 -3.30 -14.47 -0.18
CA ILE A 269 -1.93 -14.87 -0.52
C ILE A 269 -1.97 -15.98 -1.59
N ALA A 270 -2.66 -17.08 -1.31
CA ALA A 270 -2.73 -18.28 -2.15
C ALA A 270 -3.19 -17.95 -3.58
N ILE A 271 -4.34 -17.28 -3.73
CA ILE A 271 -4.90 -17.02 -5.07
C ILE A 271 -4.02 -16.06 -5.88
N ASN A 272 -3.39 -15.06 -5.25
CA ASN A 272 -2.51 -14.15 -5.98
C ASN A 272 -1.29 -14.85 -6.56
N PHE A 273 -0.66 -15.73 -5.78
CA PHE A 273 0.45 -16.53 -6.24
C PHE A 273 0.00 -17.61 -7.24
N GLN A 274 -1.21 -18.16 -7.10
CA GLN A 274 -1.77 -19.06 -8.10
C GLN A 274 -2.06 -18.35 -9.44
N ASN A 275 -2.59 -17.12 -9.42
CA ASN A 275 -2.77 -16.34 -10.65
C ASN A 275 -1.42 -16.10 -11.35
N LEU A 276 -0.37 -15.79 -10.58
CA LEU A 276 0.99 -15.70 -11.11
C LEU A 276 1.48 -17.05 -11.67
N ASN A 277 1.26 -18.15 -10.96
CA ASN A 277 1.63 -19.50 -11.41
C ASN A 277 0.94 -19.85 -12.74
N ALA A 278 -0.34 -19.54 -12.87
CA ALA A 278 -1.11 -19.74 -14.10
C ALA A 278 -0.55 -18.94 -15.28
N LEU A 279 -0.12 -17.68 -15.05
CA LEU A 279 0.54 -16.87 -16.08
C LEU A 279 1.90 -17.44 -16.48
N ILE A 280 2.72 -17.87 -15.51
CA ILE A 280 4.07 -18.36 -15.77
C ILE A 280 4.04 -19.68 -16.54
N ASN A 281 3.10 -20.56 -16.18
CA ASN A 281 2.95 -21.86 -16.82
C ASN A 281 2.08 -21.80 -18.09
N SER A 282 1.56 -20.63 -18.46
CA SER A 282 0.85 -20.46 -19.72
C SER A 282 1.79 -20.07 -20.86
N ASN A 283 1.42 -20.42 -22.08
CA ASN A 283 2.09 -19.95 -23.30
C ASN A 283 1.63 -18.52 -23.66
N SER A 284 1.59 -17.62 -22.68
CA SER A 284 1.20 -16.22 -22.90
C SER A 284 2.24 -15.48 -23.74
N GLU A 285 1.76 -14.66 -24.69
CA GLU A 285 2.63 -13.80 -25.48
C GLU A 285 3.11 -12.60 -24.66
N LEU A 286 4.37 -12.22 -24.84
CA LEU A 286 4.95 -11.11 -24.12
C LEU A 286 4.34 -9.79 -24.57
N THR A 287 3.90 -9.00 -23.58
CA THR A 287 3.30 -7.68 -23.82
C THR A 287 4.32 -6.56 -23.74
N TYR A 288 5.62 -6.86 -23.68
CA TYR A 288 6.76 -5.94 -23.69
C TYR A 288 6.76 -4.88 -22.57
N VAL A 289 5.97 -3.81 -22.72
CA VAL A 289 5.86 -2.72 -21.74
C VAL A 289 4.40 -2.30 -21.51
N TRP A 290 3.47 -2.96 -22.19
CA TRP A 290 2.08 -2.56 -22.27
C TRP A 290 1.33 -2.79 -20.95
N GLY A 291 1.72 -3.78 -20.13
CA GLY A 291 1.17 -3.99 -18.80
C GLY A 291 1.75 -3.04 -17.77
N GLY A 292 3.09 -3.00 -17.67
CA GLY A 292 3.81 -2.21 -16.68
C GLY A 292 3.66 -0.69 -16.85
N LEU A 293 3.62 -0.19 -18.09
CA LEU A 293 3.51 1.24 -18.38
C LEU A 293 2.12 1.67 -18.86
N LYS A 294 1.08 0.87 -18.58
CA LYS A 294 -0.30 1.15 -19.00
C LYS A 294 -0.78 2.55 -18.65
N PHE A 295 -0.41 3.10 -17.50
CA PHE A 295 -0.78 4.46 -17.09
C PHE A 295 -0.28 5.54 -18.05
N LEU A 296 0.86 5.31 -18.70
CA LEU A 296 1.49 6.22 -19.65
C LEU A 296 0.97 5.99 -21.06
N LEU A 297 0.80 4.72 -21.44
CA LEU A 297 0.48 4.31 -22.81
C LEU A 297 -1.03 4.36 -23.11
N LYS A 298 -1.89 4.01 -22.16
CA LYS A 298 -3.34 3.90 -22.38
C LYS A 298 -3.99 5.15 -22.97
N PRO A 299 -3.65 6.39 -22.54
CA PRO A 299 -4.21 7.60 -23.14
C PRO A 299 -3.96 7.75 -24.64
N PHE A 300 -2.87 7.18 -25.16
CA PHE A 300 -2.50 7.25 -26.58
C PHE A 300 -3.00 6.04 -27.38
N PHE A 301 -3.19 4.90 -26.71
CA PHE A 301 -3.52 3.60 -27.33
C PHE A 301 -4.81 3.01 -26.74
N THR A 302 -5.82 3.85 -26.52
CA THR A 302 -7.03 3.44 -25.80
C THR A 302 -7.75 2.30 -26.52
N TYR A 303 -7.82 2.35 -27.85
CA TYR A 303 -8.45 1.32 -28.66
C TYR A 303 -7.77 -0.04 -28.50
N GLU A 304 -6.45 -0.09 -28.52
CA GLU A 304 -5.65 -1.30 -28.43
C GLU A 304 -5.77 -1.95 -27.04
N TYR A 305 -5.87 -1.14 -25.98
CA TYR A 305 -6.16 -1.63 -24.63
C TYR A 305 -7.58 -2.15 -24.48
N ASP A 306 -8.57 -1.43 -25.01
CA ASP A 306 -9.97 -1.78 -24.83
C ASP A 306 -10.39 -2.99 -25.70
N THR A 307 -9.71 -3.21 -26.84
CA THR A 307 -9.86 -4.42 -27.68
C THR A 307 -8.90 -5.55 -27.33
N ASN A 308 -8.00 -5.33 -26.36
CA ASN A 308 -6.92 -6.23 -25.97
C ASN A 308 -6.01 -6.71 -27.12
N GLN A 309 -5.80 -5.86 -28.14
CA GLN A 309 -4.84 -6.13 -29.23
C GLN A 309 -3.39 -6.24 -28.73
N VAL A 310 -3.12 -5.71 -27.54
CA VAL A 310 -1.81 -5.73 -26.87
C VAL A 310 -1.48 -7.07 -26.22
N GLY A 311 -2.40 -8.04 -26.24
CA GLY A 311 -2.15 -9.40 -25.73
C GLY A 311 -2.09 -9.50 -24.20
N LEU A 312 -2.70 -8.59 -23.45
CA LEU A 312 -2.68 -8.67 -21.98
C LEU A 312 -3.46 -9.89 -21.51
N SER A 313 -2.71 -10.88 -21.04
CA SER A 313 -3.25 -12.09 -20.42
C SER A 313 -3.57 -11.83 -18.95
N ASP A 314 -4.86 -11.96 -18.60
CA ASP A 314 -5.37 -11.75 -17.25
C ASP A 314 -6.02 -13.04 -16.72
N TYR A 315 -5.21 -13.91 -16.15
CA TYR A 315 -5.68 -15.10 -15.43
C TYR A 315 -6.31 -14.73 -14.09
N SER A 316 -7.51 -15.24 -13.85
CA SER A 316 -8.21 -15.16 -12.57
C SER A 316 -8.71 -16.55 -12.18
N VAL A 317 -8.24 -17.06 -11.05
CA VAL A 317 -8.73 -18.32 -10.49
C VAL A 317 -9.97 -18.07 -9.64
N GLY A 318 -11.09 -18.67 -10.06
CA GLY A 318 -12.36 -18.63 -9.34
C GLY A 318 -12.99 -17.23 -9.28
N PHE A 319 -13.21 -16.74 -8.07
CA PHE A 319 -13.94 -15.49 -7.78
C PHE A 319 -13.01 -14.30 -7.44
N PHE A 320 -11.69 -14.46 -7.59
CA PHE A 320 -10.70 -13.47 -7.16
C PHE A 320 -9.80 -12.98 -8.32
N ASN A 321 -9.74 -11.67 -8.53
CA ASN A 321 -9.00 -11.03 -9.64
C ASN A 321 -7.69 -10.35 -9.21
N ALA A 322 -7.32 -10.46 -7.94
CA ALA A 322 -6.09 -9.85 -7.44
C ALA A 322 -4.86 -10.61 -7.94
N LYS A 323 -3.74 -9.89 -8.07
CA LYS A 323 -2.49 -10.37 -8.67
C LYS A 323 -1.34 -9.92 -7.80
N THR A 324 -0.20 -10.60 -7.82
CA THR A 324 1.00 -10.08 -7.14
C THR A 324 1.54 -8.83 -7.84
N PHE A 325 2.38 -8.03 -7.18
CA PHE A 325 2.95 -6.83 -7.80
C PHE A 325 3.80 -7.12 -9.05
N ILE A 326 4.33 -8.35 -9.18
CA ILE A 326 5.17 -8.78 -10.30
C ILE A 326 4.42 -9.34 -11.50
N TYR A 327 3.10 -9.54 -11.39
CA TYR A 327 2.32 -10.22 -12.42
C TYR A 327 2.47 -9.58 -13.80
N TYR A 328 2.17 -8.29 -13.91
CA TYR A 328 2.26 -7.56 -15.18
C TYR A 328 3.71 -7.37 -15.64
N PHE A 329 4.68 -7.42 -14.73
CA PHE A 329 6.10 -7.36 -15.08
C PHE A 329 6.57 -8.65 -15.74
N TYR A 330 6.05 -9.80 -15.29
CA TYR A 330 6.28 -11.06 -15.96
C TYR A 330 5.54 -11.12 -17.31
N ASN A 331 4.31 -10.63 -17.38
CA ASN A 331 3.54 -10.57 -18.63
C ASN A 331 4.25 -9.72 -19.70
N ASP A 332 4.85 -8.60 -19.26
CA ASP A 332 5.63 -7.70 -20.09
C ASP A 332 6.91 -8.36 -20.66
N LEU A 333 7.82 -8.83 -19.78
CA LEU A 333 9.19 -9.22 -20.17
C LEU A 333 9.66 -10.54 -19.54
N SER A 334 8.74 -11.38 -19.05
CA SER A 334 9.04 -12.62 -18.32
C SER A 334 10.06 -12.40 -17.19
N TYR A 335 11.09 -13.25 -17.12
CA TYR A 335 12.19 -13.17 -16.16
C TYR A 335 12.91 -11.82 -16.15
N VAL A 336 13.02 -11.15 -17.30
CA VAL A 336 13.67 -9.84 -17.38
C VAL A 336 12.85 -8.79 -16.66
N GLY A 337 11.52 -8.80 -16.82
CA GLY A 337 10.64 -7.82 -16.21
C GLY A 337 10.59 -7.94 -14.69
N ILE A 338 10.52 -9.17 -14.16
CA ILE A 338 10.54 -9.40 -12.71
C ILE A 338 11.89 -9.11 -12.04
N ILE A 339 12.96 -8.88 -12.82
CA ILE A 339 14.26 -8.39 -12.32
C ILE A 339 14.28 -6.88 -12.39
N ILE A 340 14.04 -6.31 -13.59
CA ILE A 340 14.20 -4.88 -13.86
C ILE A 340 13.19 -4.05 -13.06
N TYR A 341 11.91 -4.38 -13.12
CA TYR A 341 10.88 -3.55 -12.48
C TYR A 341 11.00 -3.53 -10.95
N PRO A 342 11.14 -4.68 -10.24
CA PRO A 342 11.39 -4.66 -8.80
C PRO A 342 12.67 -3.93 -8.41
N LEU A 343 13.75 -4.04 -9.20
CA LEU A 343 14.98 -3.28 -8.97
C LEU A 343 14.74 -1.77 -9.07
N ILE A 344 14.06 -1.30 -10.12
CA ILE A 344 13.71 0.12 -10.29
C ILE A 344 12.85 0.61 -9.13
N ILE A 345 11.82 -0.16 -8.75
CA ILE A 345 10.97 0.16 -7.58
C ILE A 345 11.83 0.28 -6.32
N GLY A 346 12.70 -0.70 -6.08
CA GLY A 346 13.61 -0.71 -4.94
C GLY A 346 14.52 0.52 -4.90
N ILE A 347 15.08 0.91 -6.05
CA ILE A 347 15.92 2.11 -6.19
C ILE A 347 15.13 3.36 -5.85
N VAL A 348 13.92 3.53 -6.42
CA VAL A 348 13.07 4.69 -6.16
C VAL A 348 12.69 4.78 -4.68
N VAL A 349 12.26 3.67 -4.07
CA VAL A 349 11.92 3.63 -2.64
C VAL A 349 13.14 3.97 -1.78
N GLN A 350 14.33 3.45 -2.11
CA GLN A 350 15.56 3.77 -1.37
C GLN A 350 15.99 5.23 -1.55
N LEU A 351 15.84 5.81 -2.74
CA LEU A 351 16.14 7.23 -3.00
C LEU A 351 15.21 8.14 -2.20
N ILE A 352 13.91 7.83 -2.15
CA ILE A 352 12.93 8.57 -1.34
C ILE A 352 13.27 8.44 0.14
N TYR A 353 13.59 7.23 0.62
CA TYR A 353 14.00 7.01 2.00
C TYR A 353 15.29 7.76 2.36
N ASN A 354 16.31 7.71 1.50
CA ASN A 354 17.55 8.46 1.68
C ASN A 354 17.31 9.98 1.69
N SER A 355 16.34 10.47 0.91
CA SER A 355 15.91 11.87 0.90
C SER A 355 15.20 12.24 2.21
N MET A 356 14.29 11.39 2.70
CA MET A 356 13.65 11.52 4.02
C MET A 356 14.68 11.58 5.15
N CYS A 357 15.75 10.80 5.04
CA CYS A 357 16.81 10.79 6.03
C CYS A 357 17.56 12.13 6.16
N ARG A 358 17.46 12.99 5.14
CA ARG A 358 18.10 14.33 5.09
C ARG A 358 17.10 15.45 5.31
N ASP A 359 15.89 15.29 4.80
CA ASP A 359 14.83 16.29 4.81
C ASP A 359 13.48 15.64 5.15
N VAL A 360 12.93 16.05 6.30
CA VAL A 360 11.69 15.53 6.88
C VAL A 360 10.48 15.65 5.95
N LYS A 361 10.46 16.56 4.97
CA LYS A 361 9.28 16.68 4.09
C LYS A 361 9.02 15.40 3.28
N TYR A 362 10.07 14.67 2.91
CA TYR A 362 9.97 13.38 2.20
C TYR A 362 9.44 12.24 3.06
N LEU A 363 9.29 12.43 4.38
CA LEU A 363 8.57 11.50 5.26
C LEU A 363 7.14 11.28 4.77
N THR A 364 6.49 12.33 4.23
CA THR A 364 5.13 12.24 3.67
C THR A 364 5.08 11.24 2.52
N LEU A 365 6.01 11.32 1.58
CA LEU A 365 6.05 10.44 0.41
C LEU A 365 6.39 9.00 0.83
N THR A 366 7.36 8.85 1.73
CA THR A 366 7.71 7.53 2.30
C THR A 366 6.52 6.89 3.00
N ALA A 367 5.82 7.64 3.86
CA ALA A 367 4.64 7.16 4.58
C ALA A 367 3.50 6.76 3.63
N SER A 368 3.31 7.52 2.55
CA SER A 368 2.28 7.26 1.54
C SER A 368 2.55 5.99 0.72
N LEU A 369 3.82 5.61 0.56
CA LEU A 369 4.24 4.37 -0.10
C LEU A 369 4.08 3.13 0.78
N MET A 370 3.84 3.28 2.08
CA MET A 370 3.84 2.13 3.01
C MET A 370 2.79 1.08 2.68
N LYS A 371 1.63 1.45 2.14
CA LYS A 371 0.66 0.46 1.65
C LYS A 371 1.25 -0.39 0.51
N ALA A 372 1.87 0.25 -0.49
CA ALA A 372 2.46 -0.46 -1.62
C ALA A 372 3.61 -1.37 -1.18
N VAL A 373 4.44 -0.91 -0.24
CA VAL A 373 5.55 -1.68 0.33
C VAL A 373 5.06 -2.87 1.18
N VAL A 374 4.05 -2.68 2.02
CA VAL A 374 3.55 -3.72 2.94
C VAL A 374 2.76 -4.80 2.21
N PHE A 375 2.04 -4.44 1.14
CA PHE A 375 1.14 -5.33 0.41
C PHE A 375 1.65 -5.73 -0.97
N MET A 376 2.96 -5.91 -1.16
CA MET A 376 3.52 -6.36 -2.46
C MET A 376 2.97 -7.71 -2.93
N PHE A 377 2.59 -8.60 -2.00
CA PHE A 377 1.90 -9.85 -2.32
C PHE A 377 0.46 -9.65 -2.83
N PHE A 378 -0.08 -8.43 -2.76
CA PHE A 378 -1.47 -8.09 -3.04
C PHE A 378 -1.56 -6.84 -3.93
N GLY A 379 -1.35 -7.01 -5.23
CA GLY A 379 -1.46 -5.98 -6.25
C GLY A 379 -0.16 -5.21 -6.49
N ASN A 380 0.01 -4.68 -7.70
CA ASN A 380 0.97 -3.62 -7.94
C ASN A 380 0.34 -2.29 -7.53
N TYR A 381 0.86 -1.67 -6.47
CA TYR A 381 0.42 -0.34 -6.00
C TYR A 381 1.49 0.74 -6.21
N PHE A 382 2.59 0.44 -6.92
CA PHE A 382 3.64 1.42 -7.18
C PHE A 382 3.33 2.24 -8.44
N PHE A 383 2.97 1.57 -9.53
CA PHE A 383 2.61 2.18 -10.82
C PHE A 383 1.81 1.17 -11.66
N GLY A 384 1.56 1.48 -12.93
CA GLY A 384 0.85 0.62 -13.87
C GLY A 384 -0.50 1.21 -14.26
N GLU A 385 -1.27 1.71 -13.30
CA GLU A 385 -2.53 2.44 -13.57
C GLU A 385 -2.43 3.88 -13.08
N LEU A 386 -3.05 4.82 -13.80
CA LEU A 386 -2.99 6.25 -13.46
C LEU A 386 -3.59 6.51 -12.06
N VAL A 387 -4.65 5.79 -11.73
CA VAL A 387 -5.33 5.79 -10.42
C VAL A 387 -4.38 5.48 -9.26
N LEU A 388 -3.32 4.70 -9.50
CA LEU A 388 -2.34 4.31 -8.49
C LEU A 388 -1.19 5.32 -8.35
N ILE A 389 -0.69 5.84 -9.47
CA ILE A 389 0.48 6.74 -9.47
C ILE A 389 0.11 8.20 -9.17
N PHE A 390 -1.10 8.63 -9.55
CA PHE A 390 -1.57 10.01 -9.41
C PHE A 390 -1.43 10.57 -7.98
N PRO A 391 -1.80 9.85 -6.90
CA PRO A 391 -1.63 10.35 -5.55
C PRO A 391 -0.17 10.64 -5.17
N TYR A 392 0.77 9.81 -5.64
CA TYR A 392 2.19 10.03 -5.37
C TYR A 392 2.73 11.26 -6.08
N LEU A 393 2.29 11.49 -7.33
CA LEU A 393 2.63 12.69 -8.09
C LEU A 393 2.09 13.96 -7.41
N LEU A 394 0.86 13.94 -6.92
CA LEU A 394 0.29 15.07 -6.18
C LEU A 394 1.01 15.32 -4.85
N ILE A 395 1.35 14.28 -4.09
CA ILE A 395 2.17 14.46 -2.87
C ILE A 395 3.51 15.10 -3.23
N PHE A 396 4.18 14.60 -4.27
CA PHE A 396 5.45 15.17 -4.72
C PHE A 396 5.31 16.65 -5.09
N PHE A 397 4.25 17.01 -5.83
CA PHE A 397 3.90 18.40 -6.12
C PHE A 397 3.79 19.25 -4.86
N PHE A 398 3.07 18.79 -3.82
CA PHE A 398 3.00 19.50 -2.54
C PHE A 398 4.36 19.64 -1.85
N LEU A 399 5.23 18.61 -1.92
CA LEU A 399 6.57 18.67 -1.33
C LEU A 399 7.46 19.75 -1.96
N THR A 400 7.24 20.09 -3.24
CA THR A 400 7.96 21.19 -3.90
C THR A 400 7.63 22.57 -3.30
N MET A 401 6.45 22.70 -2.69
CA MET A 401 5.97 23.94 -2.08
C MET A 401 6.30 24.06 -0.58
N MET A 402 6.95 23.03 -0.02
CA MET A 402 7.36 22.98 1.39
C MET A 402 8.85 23.31 1.53
N LYS A 403 9.19 24.13 2.54
CA LYS A 403 10.58 24.45 2.89
C LYS A 403 10.92 23.91 4.28
N THR A 404 11.94 23.06 4.35
CA THR A 404 12.42 22.51 5.62
C THR A 404 13.39 23.46 6.29
N ILE A 405 13.26 23.59 7.61
CA ILE A 405 14.04 24.48 8.47
C ILE A 405 14.59 23.63 9.62
N ASN A 406 15.91 23.66 9.81
CA ASN A 406 16.56 23.00 10.94
C ASN A 406 16.43 23.89 12.20
N ILE A 407 15.91 23.34 13.29
CA ILE A 407 15.87 24.01 14.60
C ILE A 407 17.03 23.53 15.50
N ARG A 408 18.19 23.20 14.93
CA ARG A 408 19.37 23.03 15.78
C ARG A 408 19.71 24.40 16.35
N VAL A 409 19.34 24.62 17.61
CA VAL A 409 20.08 25.52 18.50
C VAL A 409 21.38 24.78 18.76
N ASP A 410 22.49 25.34 18.28
CA ASP A 410 23.83 24.85 18.62
C ASP A 410 23.91 24.74 20.16
N LYS A 411 24.12 23.52 20.64
CA LYS A 411 24.46 23.24 22.04
C LYS A 411 25.84 22.61 22.06
#